data_AF-A0A392S4J7-F1
#
_entry.id   AF-A0A392S4J7-F1
#
_cell.length_a   1.000
_cell.length_b   1.000
_cell.length_c   1.000
_cell.angle_alpha   90.00
_cell.angle_beta   90.00
_cell.angle_gamma   90.00
#
_symmetry.space_group_name_H-M   'P 1'
#
loop_
_entity.id
_entity.type
_entity.pdbx_description
1 polymer ?
#
loop_
_entity_poly.entity_id
_entity_poly.type
_entity_poly.pdbx_seq_one_letter_code
_entity_poly.pdbx_strand_id
1 'polypeptide(L)'
;TKQVKESVKEHAELFAVFASWKLESGVKVDELPVVCEFPGVFPKDVSDVPPEREVEFTIDLVLGTGPISMAPYRMSASELKELKKQLEELLKKKFIRPSVSPWGAPVLLVKK
;
A
#
# COMPACT_ATOMS: atom_id res chain seq x y z
N THR A 1 -27.53 17.94 19.91
CA THR A 1 -27.01 16.59 19.55
C THR A 1 -27.70 15.97 18.32
N LYS A 2 -28.92 16.37 17.93
CA LYS A 2 -29.55 15.94 16.66
C LYS A 2 -28.99 16.63 15.41
N GLN A 3 -28.88 17.96 15.41
CA GLN A 3 -28.40 18.75 14.25
C GLN A 3 -27.03 18.33 13.70
N VAL A 4 -26.05 18.03 14.57
CA VAL A 4 -24.70 17.62 14.14
C VAL A 4 -24.72 16.27 13.42
N LYS A 5 -25.59 15.34 13.87
CA LYS A 5 -25.71 14.02 13.23
C LYS A 5 -26.43 14.10 11.88
N GLU A 6 -27.38 15.02 11.76
CA GLU A 6 -28.15 15.26 10.55
C GLU A 6 -27.26 15.89 9.45
N SER A 7 -26.46 16.90 9.80
CA SER A 7 -25.44 17.48 8.93
C SER A 7 -24.41 16.45 8.44
N VAL A 8 -23.88 15.60 9.34
CA VAL A 8 -22.91 14.56 8.95
C VAL A 8 -23.56 13.51 8.03
N LYS A 9 -24.84 13.19 8.25
CA LYS A 9 -25.59 12.25 7.40
C LYS A 9 -25.85 12.82 6.01
N GLU A 10 -26.25 14.09 5.93
CA GLU A 10 -26.41 14.80 4.64
C GLU A 10 -25.11 14.84 3.85
N HIS A 11 -23.98 15.13 4.51
CA HIS A 11 -22.67 15.11 3.84
C HIS A 11 -22.24 13.71 3.39
N ALA A 12 -22.56 12.67 4.15
CA ALA A 12 -22.27 11.29 3.77
C ALA A 12 -23.13 10.82 2.59
N GLU A 13 -24.40 11.22 2.54
CA GLU A 13 -25.30 10.92 1.43
C GLU A 13 -24.88 11.69 0.17
N LEU A 14 -24.49 12.96 0.29
CA LEU A 14 -23.91 13.76 -0.81
C LEU A 14 -22.62 13.13 -1.36
N PHE A 15 -21.76 12.62 -0.47
CA PHE A 15 -20.54 11.92 -0.85
C PHE A 15 -20.83 10.60 -1.59
N ALA A 16 -21.82 9.83 -1.13
CA ALA A 16 -22.21 8.58 -1.78
C ALA A 16 -22.81 8.81 -3.18
N VAL A 17 -23.65 9.84 -3.35
CA VAL A 17 -24.20 10.21 -4.67
C VAL A 17 -23.10 10.70 -5.62
N PHE A 18 -22.17 11.53 -5.11
CA PHE A 18 -21.04 12.02 -5.89
C PHE A 18 -20.08 10.88 -6.31
N ALA A 19 -19.85 9.91 -5.42
CA ALA A 19 -19.02 8.73 -5.70
C ALA A 19 -19.68 7.80 -6.73
N SER A 20 -21.00 7.57 -6.62
CA SER A 20 -21.76 6.76 -7.58
C SER A 20 -21.80 7.41 -8.97
N TRP A 21 -21.99 8.73 -9.05
CA TRP A 21 -21.90 9.46 -10.33
C TRP A 21 -20.52 9.28 -10.96
N LYS A 22 -19.45 9.46 -10.17
CA LYS A 22 -18.05 9.26 -10.59
C LYS A 22 -17.75 7.85 -11.07
N LEU A 23 -18.49 6.84 -10.61
CA LEU A 23 -18.30 5.44 -10.98
C LEU A 23 -18.98 5.11 -12.32
N GLU A 24 -20.11 5.78 -12.63
CA GLU A 24 -20.86 5.57 -13.88
C GLU A 24 -20.26 6.34 -15.07
N SER A 25 -19.75 7.54 -14.84
CA SER A 25 -18.92 8.23 -15.83
C SER A 25 -17.50 7.68 -15.73
N GLY A 26 -16.91 7.19 -16.83
CA GLY A 26 -15.51 6.75 -16.88
C GLY A 26 -14.50 7.90 -16.72
N VAL A 27 -14.69 8.75 -15.71
CA VAL A 27 -13.89 9.92 -15.40
C VAL A 27 -12.54 9.42 -14.93
N LYS A 28 -11.50 9.88 -15.63
CA LYS A 28 -10.13 9.60 -15.27
C LYS A 28 -9.90 10.23 -13.89
N VAL A 29 -9.35 9.45 -12.96
CA VAL A 29 -9.06 9.90 -11.58
C VAL A 29 -8.21 11.18 -11.57
N ASP A 30 -7.39 11.38 -12.60
CA ASP A 30 -6.57 12.57 -12.84
C ASP A 30 -7.38 13.87 -13.07
N GLU A 31 -8.67 13.79 -13.43
CA GLU A 31 -9.54 14.95 -13.74
C GLU A 31 -10.37 15.41 -12.53
N LEU A 32 -10.20 14.75 -11.39
CA LEU A 32 -10.97 15.06 -10.20
C LEU A 32 -10.39 16.30 -9.54
N PRO A 33 -11.22 17.33 -9.23
CA PRO A 33 -10.73 18.59 -8.65
C PRO A 33 -9.83 18.37 -7.44
N VAL A 34 -10.20 17.45 -6.54
CA VAL A 34 -9.39 17.07 -5.37
C VAL A 34 -8.04 16.44 -5.71
N VAL A 35 -7.94 15.66 -6.80
CA VAL A 35 -6.66 15.05 -7.22
C VAL A 35 -5.76 16.12 -7.84
N CYS A 36 -6.34 17.04 -8.61
CA CYS A 36 -5.63 18.20 -9.17
C CYS A 36 -5.16 19.19 -8.10
N GLU A 37 -5.93 19.38 -7.02
CA GLU A 37 -5.61 20.26 -5.90
C GLU A 37 -4.47 19.70 -5.02
N PHE A 38 -4.34 18.37 -4.93
CA PHE A 38 -3.37 17.70 -4.06
C PHE A 38 -2.43 16.74 -4.83
N PRO A 39 -1.63 17.24 -5.80
CA PRO A 39 -0.79 16.39 -6.64
C PRO A 39 0.32 15.65 -5.85
N GLY A 40 0.75 16.21 -4.71
CA GLY A 40 1.73 15.55 -3.82
C GLY A 40 1.14 14.42 -2.96
N VAL A 41 -0.19 14.40 -2.77
CA VAL A 41 -0.89 13.34 -2.01
C VAL A 41 -1.28 12.18 -2.94
N PHE A 42 -1.56 12.48 -4.20
CA PHE A 42 -1.98 11.51 -5.22
C PHE A 42 -0.98 11.37 -6.38
N PRO A 43 0.29 11.01 -6.14
CA PRO A 43 1.24 10.77 -7.21
C PRO A 43 0.87 9.50 -7.99
N LYS A 44 1.19 9.47 -9.29
CA LYS A 44 0.95 8.30 -10.16
C LYS A 44 1.71 7.05 -9.73
N ASP A 45 2.86 7.23 -9.06
CA ASP A 45 3.64 6.15 -8.45
C ASP A 45 4.20 6.65 -7.12
N VAL A 46 4.29 5.76 -6.14
CA VAL A 46 4.90 6.05 -4.84
C VAL A 46 6.40 5.78 -4.98
N SER A 47 7.19 6.85 -5.06
CA SER A 47 8.64 6.78 -5.22
C SER A 47 9.40 6.69 -3.90
N ASP A 48 8.83 7.26 -2.84
CA ASP A 48 9.55 7.49 -1.59
C ASP A 48 8.95 6.72 -0.41
N VAL A 49 9.84 6.24 0.45
CA VAL A 49 9.43 5.74 1.77
C VAL A 49 8.79 6.89 2.55
N PRO A 50 7.78 6.62 3.40
CA PRO A 50 7.21 7.64 4.25
C PRO A 50 8.33 8.38 5.01
N PRO A 51 8.21 9.71 5.19
CA PRO A 51 9.12 10.46 6.04
C PRO A 51 9.24 9.81 7.41
N GLU A 52 10.38 10.03 8.07
CA GLU A 52 10.58 9.60 9.45
C GLU A 52 9.42 10.14 10.30
N ARG A 53 8.66 9.22 10.89
CA ARG A 53 7.53 9.57 11.74
C ARG A 53 8.02 9.63 13.18
N GLU A 54 7.44 10.53 13.98
CA GLU A 54 7.72 10.62 15.42
C GLU A 54 7.40 9.31 16.16
N VAL A 55 6.50 8.50 15.60
CA VAL A 55 6.12 7.19 16.12
C VAL A 55 6.81 6.10 15.30
N GLU A 56 7.68 5.34 15.95
CA GLU A 56 8.29 4.14 15.39
C GLU A 56 7.25 3.00 15.34
N PHE A 57 7.16 2.31 14.20
CA PHE A 57 6.31 1.12 14.09
C PHE A 57 7.04 -0.07 14.68
N THR A 58 6.58 -0.56 15.84
CA THR A 58 7.07 -1.80 16.45
C THR A 58 6.12 -2.95 16.14
N ILE A 59 6.69 -4.16 16.01
CA ILE A 59 5.92 -5.40 15.91
C ILE A 59 6.16 -6.14 17.22
N ASP A 60 5.17 -6.11 18.11
CA ASP A 60 5.25 -6.80 19.39
C ASP A 60 5.11 -8.30 19.20
N LEU A 61 6.06 -9.07 19.74
CA LEU A 61 6.03 -10.53 19.69
C LEU A 61 5.33 -11.08 20.93
N VAL A 62 4.57 -12.16 20.75
CA VAL A 62 4.04 -12.93 21.87
C VAL A 62 5.22 -13.54 22.65
N LEU A 63 5.19 -13.47 23.97
CA LEU A 63 6.24 -14.03 24.84
C LEU A 63 6.51 -15.50 24.48
N GLY A 64 7.80 -15.83 24.33
CA GLY A 64 8.25 -17.17 23.93
C GLY A 64 8.31 -17.41 22.41
N THR A 65 7.94 -16.43 21.58
CA THR A 65 8.07 -16.55 20.12
C THR A 65 9.54 -16.39 19.71
N GLY A 66 10.13 -17.46 19.20
CA GLY A 66 11.45 -17.47 18.60
C GLY A 66 11.42 -17.24 17.08
N PRO A 67 12.58 -16.99 16.46
CA PRO A 67 12.67 -16.78 15.02
C PRO A 67 12.29 -18.04 14.23
N ILE A 68 11.53 -17.84 13.15
CA ILE A 68 11.15 -18.88 12.19
C ILE A 68 11.82 -18.56 10.85
N SER A 69 12.54 -19.54 10.29
CA SER A 69 13.14 -19.43 8.96
C SER A 69 12.71 -20.62 8.10
N MET A 70 12.03 -20.32 7.00
CA MET A 70 11.56 -21.30 6.03
C MET A 70 12.30 -21.15 4.70
N ALA A 71 12.59 -22.27 4.05
CA ALA A 71 13.20 -22.28 2.74
C ALA A 71 12.28 -21.66 1.68
N PRO A 72 12.80 -20.91 0.69
CA PRO A 72 12.02 -20.41 -0.43
C PRO A 72 11.36 -21.55 -1.24
N TYR A 73 10.18 -21.27 -1.80
CA TYR A 73 9.52 -22.21 -2.70
C TYR A 73 10.28 -22.38 -4.01
N ARG A 74 10.14 -23.56 -4.63
CA ARG A 74 10.66 -23.81 -5.96
C ARG A 74 9.89 -22.97 -6.98
N MET A 75 10.62 -22.29 -7.85
CA MET A 75 10.08 -21.41 -8.89
C MET A 75 10.69 -21.78 -10.24
N SER A 76 9.93 -21.56 -11.31
CA SER A 76 10.41 -21.66 -12.68
C SER A 76 11.39 -20.53 -13.03
N ALA A 77 12.13 -20.67 -14.14
CA ALA A 77 13.07 -19.64 -14.58
C ALA A 77 12.39 -18.30 -14.88
N SER A 78 11.15 -18.32 -15.40
CA SER A 78 10.39 -17.09 -15.68
C SER A 78 9.94 -16.39 -14.40
N GLU A 79 9.51 -17.15 -13.39
CA GLU A 79 9.13 -16.59 -12.09
C GLU A 79 10.33 -16.00 -11.36
N LEU A 80 11.48 -16.67 -11.38
CA LEU A 80 12.71 -16.13 -10.80
C LEU A 80 13.16 -14.83 -11.48
N LYS A 81 13.02 -14.73 -12.81
CA LYS A 81 13.34 -13.51 -13.56
C LYS A 81 12.44 -12.35 -13.14
N GLU A 82 11.13 -12.60 -13.00
CA GLU A 82 10.18 -11.58 -12.56
C GLU A 82 10.40 -11.18 -11.10
N LEU A 83 10.63 -12.15 -10.22
CA LEU A 83 10.95 -11.89 -8.81
C LEU A 83 12.19 -11.00 -8.68
N LYS A 84 13.25 -11.30 -9.42
CA LYS A 84 14.47 -10.49 -9.43
C LYS A 84 14.20 -9.05 -9.89
N LYS A 85 13.43 -8.88 -10.96
CA LYS A 85 13.04 -7.55 -11.47
C LYS A 85 12.29 -6.74 -10.42
N GLN A 86 11.30 -7.35 -9.75
CA GLN A 86 10.53 -6.67 -8.69
C GLN A 86 11.40 -6.32 -7.48
N LEU A 87 12.32 -7.20 -7.08
CA LEU A 87 13.27 -6.91 -6.00
C LEU A 87 14.19 -5.72 -6.35
N GLU A 88 14.71 -5.65 -7.58
CA GLU A 88 15.55 -4.54 -8.03
C GLU A 88 14.77 -3.21 -8.02
N GLU A 89 13.50 -3.22 -8.45
CA GLU A 89 12.62 -2.05 -8.38
C GLU A 89 12.38 -1.59 -6.94
N LEU A 90 12.09 -2.53 -6.02
CA LEU A 90 11.86 -2.22 -4.60
C LEU A 90 13.13 -1.71 -3.89
N LEU A 91 14.30 -2.27 -4.22
CA LEU A 91 15.59 -1.80 -3.73
C LEU A 91 15.88 -0.38 -4.23
N LYS A 92 15.63 -0.11 -5.52
CA LYS A 92 15.80 1.23 -6.10
C LYS A 92 14.90 2.27 -5.43
N LYS A 93 13.68 1.89 -5.07
CA LYS A 93 12.73 2.73 -4.31
C LYS A 93 13.04 2.83 -2.81
N LYS A 94 14.08 2.13 -2.32
CA LYS A 94 14.46 2.04 -0.90
C LYS A 94 13.36 1.49 0.01
N PHE A 95 12.38 0.77 -0.54
CA PHE A 95 11.31 0.14 0.24
C PHE A 95 11.82 -1.07 1.02
N ILE A 96 12.86 -1.73 0.51
CA ILE A 96 13.53 -2.86 1.16
C ILE A 96 15.04 -2.65 1.17
N ARG A 97 15.75 -3.40 2.03
CA ARG A 97 17.20 -3.46 2.09
C ARG A 97 17.66 -4.89 2.39
N PRO A 98 18.88 -5.29 1.99
CA PRO A 98 19.46 -6.56 2.44
C PRO A 98 19.50 -6.64 3.97
N SER A 99 19.25 -7.83 4.51
CA SER A 99 19.29 -8.08 5.95
C SER A 99 19.88 -9.44 6.27
N VAL A 100 20.35 -9.61 7.51
CA VAL A 100 20.85 -10.87 8.08
C VAL A 100 19.94 -11.36 9.20
N SER A 101 18.63 -11.39 8.92
CA SER A 101 17.61 -11.75 9.90
C SER A 101 17.61 -13.26 10.21
N PRO A 102 17.44 -13.68 11.47
CA PRO A 102 17.13 -15.07 11.78
C PRO A 102 15.71 -15.48 11.37
N TRP A 103 14.85 -14.49 11.03
CA TRP A 103 13.51 -14.71 10.50
C TRP A 103 13.53 -14.76 8.97
N GLY A 104 12.85 -15.75 8.40
CA GLY A 104 12.74 -15.94 6.95
C GLY A 104 11.38 -16.51 6.56
N ALA A 105 10.65 -15.81 5.72
CA ALA A 105 9.37 -16.26 5.16
C ALA A 105 9.51 -16.47 3.64
N PRO A 106 8.88 -17.51 3.07
CA PRO A 106 8.94 -17.75 1.64
C PRO A 106 8.06 -16.74 0.89
N VAL A 107 8.47 -16.38 -0.33
CA VAL A 107 7.72 -15.45 -1.21
C VAL A 107 6.95 -16.24 -2.26
N LEU A 108 5.75 -15.75 -2.59
CA LEU A 108 4.90 -16.27 -3.67
C LEU A 108 4.63 -15.16 -4.69
N LEU A 109 4.79 -15.47 -5.98
CA LEU A 109 4.47 -14.55 -7.06
C LEU A 109 3.00 -14.70 -7.46
N VAL A 110 2.27 -13.60 -7.50
CA VAL A 110 0.85 -13.57 -7.88
C VAL A 110 0.68 -12.80 -9.19
N LYS A 111 -0.04 -13.39 -10.14
CA LYS A 111 -0.43 -12.70 -11.38
C LYS A 111 -1.52 -11.69 -11.05
N LYS A 112 -1.31 -10.43 -11.43
CA LYS A 112 -2.30 -9.36 -11.31
C LYS A 112 -3.36 -9.46 -12.40
#